data_AF-A0A3D3PT11-F1
#
_entry.id   AF-A0A3D3PT11-F1
#
_cell.length_a   1.000
_cell.length_b   1.000
_cell.length_c   1.000
_cell.angle_alpha   90.00
_cell.angle_beta   90.00
_cell.angle_gamma   90.00
#
_symmetry.space_group_name_H-M   'P 1'
#
loop_
_entity.id
_entity.type
_entity.pdbx_description
1 polymer ?
#
loop_
_entity_poly.entity_id
_entity_poly.type
_entity_poly.pdbx_seq_one_letter_code
_entity_poly.pdbx_strand_id
1 'polypeptide(L)'
;ATRMLDNVIDISHFPLTAQAKAAHASRRIGLGITGLADAFAMLGVRYGSESSMEIANAVMQAVCEAAYRTSIGLAKERGIFPEYRATEYLAGDFILSLPHDIVEAIQQNGIRNSHLTAIAPAGSISLLANNVSSGIEPIYAFQAERKVKASDGSITTMPVNDYAWSLFRELHGAHAPLPDYFVEAYDVDPLTQLKLQSQLQAHVDQSISKTINFPANASFGQCRDVFVQAYRLGLKGCTMFRANPATGAVLSPAGKRAADSACP
;
A
#
# COMPACT_ATOMS: atom_id res chain seq x y z
N ALA A 1 11.79 -7.77 -9.16
CA ALA A 1 10.43 -8.15 -8.68
C ALA A 1 9.49 -8.57 -9.81
N THR A 2 9.25 -7.73 -10.83
CA THR A 2 8.35 -8.04 -11.97
C THR A 2 8.58 -9.41 -12.60
N ARG A 3 9.82 -9.76 -12.97
CA ARG A 3 10.17 -11.08 -13.51
C ARG A 3 9.84 -12.24 -12.56
N MET A 4 10.05 -12.04 -11.26
CA MET A 4 9.70 -13.06 -10.25
C MET A 4 8.18 -13.27 -10.23
N LEU A 5 7.39 -12.18 -10.21
CA LEU A 5 5.93 -12.27 -10.23
C LEU A 5 5.40 -12.89 -11.55
N ASP A 6 6.01 -12.58 -12.69
CA ASP A 6 5.67 -13.22 -13.97
C ASP A 6 5.96 -14.73 -13.94
N ASN A 7 7.09 -15.15 -13.36
CA ASN A 7 7.42 -16.58 -13.21
C ASN A 7 6.42 -17.30 -12.29
N VAL A 8 5.92 -16.64 -11.24
CA VAL A 8 4.95 -17.24 -10.30
C VAL A 8 3.70 -17.72 -11.03
N ILE A 9 3.25 -17.02 -12.08
CA ILE A 9 2.09 -17.44 -12.87
C ILE A 9 2.29 -18.83 -13.47
N ASP A 10 3.50 -19.14 -13.95
CA ASP A 10 3.79 -20.38 -14.66
C ASP A 10 3.97 -21.58 -13.71
N ILE A 11 4.38 -21.34 -12.46
CA ILE A 11 4.55 -22.39 -11.44
C ILE A 11 3.36 -22.52 -10.48
N SER A 12 2.36 -21.64 -10.58
CA SER A 12 1.22 -21.64 -9.67
C SER A 12 0.29 -22.82 -9.95
N HIS A 13 -0.05 -23.57 -8.89
CA HIS A 13 -1.07 -24.60 -8.94
C HIS A 13 -2.45 -24.01 -8.66
N PHE A 14 -3.18 -23.65 -9.71
CA PHE A 14 -4.53 -23.12 -9.60
C PHE A 14 -5.53 -24.23 -9.25
N PRO A 15 -6.39 -24.05 -8.24
CA PRO A 15 -7.37 -25.07 -7.84
C PRO A 15 -8.49 -25.25 -8.87
N LEU A 16 -8.77 -24.24 -9.69
CA LEU A 16 -9.81 -24.27 -10.72
C LEU A 16 -9.22 -23.98 -12.11
N THR A 17 -9.61 -24.78 -13.10
CA THR A 17 -9.21 -24.57 -14.52
C THR A 17 -9.55 -23.18 -15.03
N ALA A 18 -10.70 -22.63 -14.62
CA ALA A 18 -11.10 -21.28 -15.00
C ALA A 18 -10.13 -20.20 -14.47
N GLN A 19 -9.60 -20.38 -13.25
CA GLN A 19 -8.61 -19.48 -12.67
C GLN A 19 -7.27 -19.57 -13.40
N ALA A 20 -6.81 -20.80 -13.69
CA ALA A 20 -5.60 -21.02 -14.48
C ALA A 20 -5.71 -20.32 -15.85
N LYS A 21 -6.82 -20.54 -16.56
CA LYS A 21 -7.07 -19.91 -17.86
C LYS A 21 -7.02 -18.38 -17.76
N ALA A 22 -7.69 -17.78 -16.78
CA ALA A 22 -7.69 -16.33 -16.59
C ALA A 22 -6.30 -15.77 -16.25
N ALA A 23 -5.55 -16.45 -15.37
CA ALA A 23 -4.20 -16.05 -14.98
C ALA A 23 -3.23 -16.10 -16.17
N HIS A 24 -3.21 -17.18 -16.93
CA HIS A 24 -2.34 -17.29 -18.11
C HIS A 24 -2.75 -16.37 -19.25
N ALA A 25 -4.05 -16.13 -19.45
CA ALA A 25 -4.58 -15.27 -20.51
C ALA A 25 -4.25 -13.79 -20.30
N SER A 26 -4.36 -13.30 -19.06
CA SER A 26 -4.11 -11.89 -18.71
C SER A 26 -2.70 -11.61 -18.21
N ARG A 27 -2.02 -12.63 -17.67
CA ARG A 27 -0.73 -12.55 -16.96
C ARG A 27 -0.66 -11.38 -15.97
N ARG A 28 -1.78 -11.10 -15.29
CA ARG A 28 -1.88 -10.00 -14.31
C ARG A 28 -0.99 -10.29 -13.11
N ILE A 29 -0.19 -9.30 -12.72
CA ILE A 29 0.63 -9.32 -11.49
C ILE A 29 0.31 -8.08 -10.65
N GLY A 30 0.76 -8.05 -9.39
CA GLY A 30 0.57 -6.89 -8.50
C GLY A 30 1.84 -6.59 -7.72
N LEU A 31 2.67 -5.70 -8.27
CA LEU A 31 3.85 -5.17 -7.58
C LEU A 31 3.47 -3.91 -6.80
N GLY A 32 3.82 -3.88 -5.52
CA GLY A 32 3.61 -2.73 -4.64
C GLY A 32 4.78 -2.53 -3.69
N ILE A 33 4.56 -1.68 -2.71
CA ILE A 33 5.55 -1.33 -1.67
C ILE A 33 4.97 -1.60 -0.28
N THR A 34 5.84 -1.70 0.72
CA THR A 34 5.51 -1.72 2.16
C THR A 34 6.57 -0.93 2.94
N GLY A 35 6.28 -0.53 4.18
CA GLY A 35 7.21 0.20 5.04
C GLY A 35 7.37 1.67 4.66
N LEU A 36 6.36 2.27 4.01
CA LEU A 36 6.44 3.65 3.55
C LEU A 36 6.54 4.64 4.72
N ALA A 37 5.81 4.39 5.81
CA ALA A 37 5.82 5.28 6.96
C ALA A 37 7.14 5.19 7.76
N ASP A 38 7.71 3.99 7.89
CA ASP A 38 9.06 3.79 8.44
C ASP A 38 10.10 4.52 7.62
N ALA A 39 10.03 4.42 6.29
CA ALA A 39 10.95 5.13 5.41
C ALA A 39 10.87 6.64 5.64
N PHE A 40 9.68 7.21 5.78
CA PHE A 40 9.54 8.62 6.14
C PHE A 40 10.13 8.96 7.51
N ALA A 41 9.82 8.17 8.54
CA ALA A 41 10.35 8.39 9.89
C ALA A 41 11.89 8.32 9.91
N MET A 42 12.49 7.37 9.19
CA MET A 42 13.94 7.22 9.06
C MET A 42 14.59 8.35 8.24
N LEU A 43 13.85 8.96 7.31
CA LEU A 43 14.28 10.14 6.55
C LEU A 43 14.01 11.47 7.27
N GLY A 44 13.40 11.45 8.47
CA GLY A 44 13.01 12.66 9.20
C GLY A 44 11.83 13.42 8.57
N VAL A 45 10.98 12.72 7.81
CA VAL A 45 9.83 13.29 7.10
C VAL A 45 8.54 12.89 7.80
N ARG A 46 7.68 13.86 8.11
CA ARG A 46 6.38 13.58 8.74
C ARG A 46 5.41 13.00 7.70
N TYR A 47 4.80 11.86 8.00
CA TYR A 47 3.77 11.26 7.14
C TYR A 47 2.62 12.26 6.92
N GLY A 48 2.24 12.47 5.65
CA GLY A 48 1.18 13.41 5.27
C GLY A 48 1.63 14.86 5.06
N SER A 49 2.91 15.17 5.26
CA SER A 49 3.50 16.45 4.82
C SER A 49 3.63 16.52 3.29
N GLU A 50 3.79 17.73 2.75
CA GLU A 50 4.04 17.93 1.30
C GLU A 50 5.28 17.13 0.84
N SER A 51 6.38 17.17 1.61
CA SER A 51 7.58 16.38 1.29
C SER A 51 7.29 14.87 1.27
N SER A 52 6.50 14.35 2.21
CA SER A 52 6.12 12.93 2.18
C SER A 52 5.29 12.57 0.94
N MET A 53 4.45 13.49 0.46
CA MET A 53 3.63 13.31 -0.74
C MET A 53 4.50 13.26 -1.99
N GLU A 54 5.47 14.16 -2.11
CA GLU A 54 6.45 14.19 -3.20
C GLU A 54 7.30 12.91 -3.25
N ILE A 55 7.82 12.48 -2.09
CA ILE A 55 8.61 11.25 -1.97
C ILE A 55 7.75 10.04 -2.34
N ALA A 56 6.52 9.96 -1.82
CA ALA A 56 5.61 8.85 -2.13
C ALA A 56 5.32 8.75 -3.64
N ASN A 57 5.06 9.90 -4.28
CA ASN A 57 4.86 9.99 -5.72
C ASN A 57 6.10 9.48 -6.47
N ALA A 58 7.28 10.02 -6.16
CA ALA A 58 8.53 9.68 -6.84
C ALA A 58 8.89 8.18 -6.69
N VAL A 59 8.72 7.62 -5.49
CA VAL A 59 8.97 6.20 -5.23
C VAL A 59 8.03 5.32 -6.05
N MET A 60 6.73 5.60 -6.02
CA MET A 60 5.77 4.76 -6.74
C MET A 60 5.90 4.91 -8.26
N GLN A 61 6.22 6.12 -8.74
CA GLN A 61 6.53 6.37 -10.15
C GLN A 61 7.72 5.51 -10.60
N ALA A 62 8.84 5.51 -9.85
CA ALA A 62 10.01 4.72 -10.18
C ALA A 62 9.70 3.21 -10.22
N VAL A 63 8.89 2.71 -9.27
CA VAL A 63 8.42 1.32 -9.26
C VAL A 63 7.57 1.00 -10.48
N CYS A 64 6.62 1.88 -10.82
CA CYS A 64 5.73 1.71 -11.97
C CYS A 64 6.51 1.66 -13.29
N GLU A 65 7.34 2.67 -13.55
CA GLU A 65 8.13 2.74 -14.77
C GLU A 65 9.08 1.54 -14.91
N ALA A 66 9.77 1.15 -13.83
CA ALA A 66 10.64 -0.02 -13.83
C ALA A 66 9.85 -1.32 -14.11
N ALA A 67 8.62 -1.44 -13.58
CA ALA A 67 7.77 -2.59 -13.82
C ALA A 67 7.36 -2.68 -15.30
N TYR A 68 6.89 -1.58 -15.88
CA TYR A 68 6.47 -1.51 -17.28
C TYR A 68 7.63 -1.80 -18.24
N ARG A 69 8.78 -1.15 -18.04
CA ARG A 69 10.01 -1.40 -18.82
C ARG A 69 10.43 -2.87 -18.75
N THR A 70 10.35 -3.47 -17.56
CA THR A 70 10.66 -4.89 -17.38
C THR A 70 9.67 -5.78 -18.12
N SER A 71 8.37 -5.48 -18.07
CA SER A 71 7.34 -6.28 -18.77
C SER A 71 7.43 -6.17 -20.29
N ILE A 72 7.80 -5.00 -20.82
CA ILE A 72 8.15 -4.83 -22.24
C ILE A 72 9.36 -5.69 -22.61
N GLY A 73 10.40 -5.70 -21.79
CA GLY A 73 11.56 -6.58 -21.99
C GLY A 73 11.18 -8.06 -21.97
N LEU A 74 10.31 -8.47 -21.05
CA LEU A 74 9.78 -9.83 -20.99
C LEU A 74 8.91 -10.19 -22.19
N ALA A 75 8.21 -9.22 -22.79
CA ALA A 75 7.42 -9.46 -24.01
C ALA A 75 8.32 -9.86 -25.18
N LYS A 76 9.50 -9.24 -25.31
CA LYS A 76 10.51 -9.61 -26.31
C LYS A 76 11.09 -11.01 -26.08
N GLU A 77 11.35 -11.34 -24.81
CA GLU A 77 11.97 -12.62 -24.44
C GLU A 77 10.98 -13.80 -24.51
N ARG A 78 9.72 -13.58 -24.12
CA ARG A 78 8.76 -14.66 -23.82
C ARG A 78 7.41 -14.53 -24.52
N GLY A 79 7.22 -13.47 -25.30
CA GLY A 79 5.95 -13.11 -25.93
C GLY A 79 5.05 -12.25 -25.04
N ILE A 80 4.10 -11.56 -25.67
CA ILE A 80 3.05 -10.75 -25.03
C ILE A 80 2.05 -11.60 -24.24
N PHE A 81 1.22 -10.99 -23.38
CA PHE A 81 0.11 -11.73 -22.78
C PHE A 81 -0.95 -12.11 -23.86
N PRO A 82 -1.58 -13.30 -23.78
CA PRO A 82 -2.47 -13.80 -24.84
C PRO A 82 -3.67 -12.91 -25.21
N GLU A 83 -4.28 -12.24 -24.24
CA GLU A 83 -5.44 -11.37 -24.47
C GLU A 83 -5.05 -9.92 -24.83
N TYR A 84 -3.80 -9.67 -25.20
CA TYR A 84 -3.38 -8.33 -25.60
C TYR A 84 -4.13 -7.88 -26.86
N ARG A 85 -4.74 -6.70 -26.77
CA ARG A 85 -5.43 -6.01 -27.87
C ARG A 85 -4.81 -4.62 -27.96
N ALA A 86 -3.97 -4.41 -28.97
CA ALA A 86 -3.08 -3.26 -29.02
C ALA A 86 -3.83 -1.92 -29.00
N THR A 87 -4.90 -1.80 -29.80
CA THR A 87 -5.70 -0.58 -29.90
C THR A 87 -6.34 -0.21 -28.57
N GLU A 88 -7.04 -1.16 -27.94
CA GLU A 88 -7.75 -0.96 -26.68
C GLU A 88 -6.79 -0.75 -25.50
N TYR A 89 -5.66 -1.46 -25.50
CA TYR A 89 -4.66 -1.32 -24.45
C TYR A 89 -3.98 0.05 -24.49
N LEU A 90 -3.53 0.48 -25.68
CA LEU A 90 -2.87 1.78 -25.86
C LEU A 90 -3.84 2.97 -25.67
N ALA A 91 -5.15 2.74 -25.84
CA ALA A 91 -6.18 3.75 -25.59
C ALA A 91 -6.57 3.89 -24.11
N GLY A 92 -6.06 3.05 -23.21
CA GLY A 92 -6.40 3.11 -21.79
C GLY A 92 -5.82 4.35 -21.10
N ASP A 93 -6.64 5.08 -20.34
CA ASP A 93 -6.26 6.33 -19.65
C ASP A 93 -4.97 6.19 -18.82
N PHE A 94 -4.80 5.08 -18.11
CA PHE A 94 -3.58 4.82 -17.34
C PHE A 94 -2.36 4.66 -18.25
N ILE A 95 -2.50 3.94 -19.36
CA ILE A 95 -1.41 3.74 -20.32
C ILE A 95 -1.02 5.07 -20.96
N LEU A 96 -1.99 5.92 -21.30
CA LEU A 96 -1.75 7.26 -21.83
C LEU A 96 -1.07 8.20 -20.83
N SER A 97 -1.15 7.91 -19.53
CA SER A 97 -0.48 8.68 -18.47
C SER A 97 0.98 8.30 -18.26
N LEU A 98 1.43 7.17 -18.80
CA LEU A 98 2.82 6.72 -18.70
C LEU A 98 3.76 7.61 -19.54
N PRO A 99 5.06 7.67 -19.19
CA PRO A 99 6.07 8.32 -20.02
C PRO A 99 5.99 7.88 -21.49
N HIS A 100 6.14 8.85 -22.40
CA HIS A 100 5.99 8.64 -23.84
C HIS A 100 6.83 7.47 -24.38
N ASP A 101 8.07 7.35 -23.90
CA ASP A 101 8.99 6.31 -24.34
C ASP A 101 8.54 4.90 -23.90
N ILE A 102 7.81 4.77 -22.78
CA ILE A 102 7.17 3.52 -22.37
C ILE A 102 6.01 3.19 -23.31
N VAL A 103 5.15 4.17 -23.62
CA VAL A 103 3.99 3.98 -24.52
C VAL A 103 4.45 3.54 -25.91
N GLU A 104 5.44 4.23 -26.49
CA GLU A 104 6.05 3.86 -27.77
C GLU A 104 6.66 2.45 -27.74
N ALA A 105 7.34 2.11 -26.64
CA ALA A 105 7.94 0.79 -26.50
C ALA A 105 6.88 -0.33 -26.39
N ILE A 106 5.73 -0.07 -25.76
CA ILE A 106 4.58 -1.00 -25.76
C ILE A 106 3.99 -1.13 -27.17
N GLN A 107 3.87 -0.03 -27.91
CA GLN A 107 3.36 -0.07 -29.28
C GLN A 107 4.25 -0.91 -30.20
N GLN A 108 5.58 -0.79 -30.05
CA GLN A 108 6.54 -1.50 -30.88
C GLN A 108 6.69 -2.98 -30.51
N ASN A 109 6.67 -3.30 -29.21
CA ASN A 109 7.12 -4.61 -28.71
C ASN A 109 6.02 -5.39 -27.99
N GLY A 110 4.86 -4.77 -27.74
CA GLY A 110 3.84 -5.26 -26.84
C GLY A 110 4.30 -5.31 -25.38
N ILE A 111 3.51 -5.99 -24.55
CA ILE A 111 3.76 -6.11 -23.11
C ILE A 111 3.44 -7.53 -22.60
N ARG A 112 4.21 -8.01 -21.62
CA ARG A 112 4.09 -9.37 -21.07
C ARG A 112 2.92 -9.53 -20.12
N ASN A 113 2.54 -8.47 -19.41
CA ASN A 113 1.56 -8.51 -18.32
C ASN A 113 0.49 -7.45 -18.57
N SER A 114 -0.80 -7.80 -18.39
CA SER A 114 -1.88 -6.83 -18.61
C SER A 114 -1.87 -5.70 -17.58
N HIS A 115 -1.57 -6.01 -16.32
CA HIS A 115 -1.48 -5.08 -15.20
C HIS A 115 -0.28 -5.49 -14.34
N LEU A 116 0.39 -4.51 -13.75
CA LEU A 116 1.69 -4.67 -13.14
C LEU A 116 1.73 -4.20 -11.69
N THR A 117 0.97 -3.18 -11.32
CA THR A 117 1.13 -2.46 -10.06
C THR A 117 -0.14 -2.52 -9.20
N ALA A 118 0.02 -2.93 -7.95
CA ALA A 118 -1.04 -3.00 -6.96
C ALA A 118 -0.45 -2.91 -5.56
N ILE A 119 -1.10 -2.19 -4.65
CA ILE A 119 -0.67 -2.12 -3.25
C ILE A 119 -1.63 -2.95 -2.41
N ALA A 120 -1.17 -4.13 -2.00
CA ALA A 120 -1.93 -5.03 -1.14
C ALA A 120 -1.71 -4.71 0.35
N PRO A 121 -2.60 -5.15 1.26
CA PRO A 121 -2.30 -5.18 2.68
C PRO A 121 -1.06 -6.04 2.92
N ALA A 122 -0.10 -5.51 3.67
CA ALA A 122 1.13 -6.22 4.00
C ALA A 122 1.11 -6.76 5.45
N GLY A 123 -0.07 -7.02 6.03
CA GLY A 123 -0.21 -7.27 7.47
C GLY A 123 0.64 -8.42 8.04
N SER A 124 0.83 -9.53 7.31
CA SER A 124 1.70 -10.63 7.78
C SER A 124 3.12 -10.55 7.24
N ILE A 125 3.30 -10.12 5.99
CA ILE A 125 4.64 -10.02 5.37
C ILE A 125 5.46 -8.86 5.95
N SER A 126 4.82 -7.81 6.48
CA SER A 126 5.48 -6.75 7.24
C SER A 126 6.20 -7.29 8.47
N LEU A 127 5.64 -8.30 9.16
CA LEU A 127 6.32 -8.95 10.30
C LEU A 127 7.63 -9.62 9.87
N LEU A 128 7.64 -10.28 8.70
CA LEU A 128 8.86 -10.87 8.15
C LEU A 128 9.89 -9.79 7.79
N ALA A 129 9.43 -8.58 7.46
CA ALA A 129 10.24 -7.39 7.27
C ALA A 129 10.41 -6.59 8.57
N ASN A 130 10.68 -7.26 9.69
CA ASN A 130 10.93 -6.65 11.01
C ASN A 130 9.78 -5.78 11.56
N ASN A 131 8.53 -6.05 11.16
CA ASN A 131 7.33 -5.30 11.58
C ASN A 131 7.37 -3.82 11.16
N VAL A 132 7.83 -3.53 9.94
CA VAL A 132 7.61 -2.24 9.28
C VAL A 132 6.11 -1.96 9.05
N SER A 133 5.76 -0.71 8.79
CA SER A 133 4.42 -0.28 8.42
C SER A 133 3.88 -1.06 7.22
N SER A 134 2.59 -1.37 7.26
CA SER A 134 1.94 -2.22 6.25
C SER A 134 1.59 -1.42 5.01
N GLY A 135 2.20 -1.75 3.87
CA GLY A 135 1.88 -1.10 2.60
C GLY A 135 2.24 0.39 2.64
N ILE A 136 1.23 1.22 2.38
CA ILE A 136 1.32 2.68 2.45
C ILE A 136 0.66 3.25 3.70
N GLU A 137 0.30 2.40 4.67
CA GLU A 137 -0.32 2.85 5.90
C GLU A 137 0.69 3.66 6.75
N PRO A 138 0.23 4.67 7.52
CA PRO A 138 1.01 5.23 8.61
C PRO A 138 1.36 4.12 9.61
N ILE A 139 2.35 4.34 10.47
CA ILE A 139 2.67 3.44 11.58
C ILE A 139 1.40 3.30 12.42
N TYR A 140 0.87 2.08 12.60
CA TYR A 140 -0.40 1.90 13.32
C TYR A 140 -0.28 2.33 14.78
N ALA A 141 0.73 1.79 15.45
CA ALA A 141 1.19 2.15 16.77
C ALA A 141 2.67 1.76 16.88
N PHE A 142 3.48 2.54 17.58
CA PHE A 142 4.90 2.24 17.80
C PHE A 142 5.11 0.95 18.59
N GLN A 143 4.20 0.71 19.53
CA GLN A 143 4.14 -0.51 20.33
C GLN A 143 2.71 -1.01 20.35
N ALA A 144 2.51 -2.27 20.02
CA ALA A 144 1.20 -2.89 19.96
C ALA A 144 1.22 -4.32 20.47
N GLU A 145 0.04 -4.82 20.81
CA GLU A 145 -0.22 -6.23 21.01
C GLU A 145 -0.92 -6.80 19.77
N ARG A 146 -0.38 -7.90 19.25
CA ARG A 146 -0.94 -8.61 18.10
C ARG A 146 -1.51 -9.95 18.53
N LYS A 147 -2.77 -10.18 18.16
CA LYS A 147 -3.42 -11.49 18.31
C LYS A 147 -3.04 -12.39 17.14
N VAL A 148 -2.48 -13.55 17.43
CA VAL A 148 -2.12 -14.59 16.47
C VAL A 148 -2.97 -15.82 16.74
N LYS A 149 -3.69 -16.29 15.73
CA LYS A 149 -4.44 -17.54 15.82
C LYS A 149 -3.52 -18.69 15.45
N ALA A 150 -3.27 -19.60 16.38
CA ALA A 150 -2.48 -20.81 16.14
C ALA A 150 -3.28 -21.83 15.32
N SER A 151 -2.58 -22.85 14.80
CA SER A 151 -3.17 -23.92 14.00
C SER A 151 -4.20 -24.76 14.75
N ASP A 152 -4.10 -24.83 16.08
CA ASP A 152 -5.06 -25.49 16.97
C ASP A 152 -6.30 -24.63 17.29
N GLY A 153 -6.36 -23.41 16.76
CA GLY A 153 -7.44 -22.46 16.97
C GLY A 153 -7.31 -21.59 18.22
N SER A 154 -6.29 -21.82 19.07
CA SER A 154 -5.99 -20.94 20.20
C SER A 154 -5.53 -19.55 19.71
N ILE A 155 -5.75 -18.53 20.53
CA ILE A 155 -5.32 -17.16 20.25
C ILE A 155 -4.24 -16.80 21.25
N THR A 156 -3.03 -16.53 20.76
CA THR A 156 -1.93 -15.98 21.55
C THR A 156 -1.78 -14.49 21.26
N THR A 157 -1.40 -13.73 22.27
CA THR A 157 -1.08 -12.30 22.12
C THR A 157 0.43 -12.14 22.22
N MET A 158 1.02 -11.40 21.28
CA MET A 158 2.46 -11.12 21.27
C MET A 158 2.70 -9.62 21.17
N PRO A 159 3.64 -9.07 21.94
CA PRO A 159 4.06 -7.69 21.76
C PRO A 159 4.79 -7.56 20.42
N VAL A 160 4.50 -6.49 19.70
CA VAL A 160 5.18 -6.10 18.46
C VAL A 160 5.54 -4.62 18.55
N ASN A 161 6.75 -4.29 18.14
CA ASN A 161 7.21 -2.91 18.04
C ASN A 161 7.45 -2.56 16.58
N ASP A 162 7.11 -1.35 16.18
CA ASP A 162 7.43 -0.80 14.87
C ASP A 162 8.95 -0.75 14.65
N TYR A 163 9.39 -0.98 13.42
CA TYR A 163 10.81 -1.10 13.09
C TYR A 163 11.54 0.24 13.21
N ALA A 164 11.06 1.29 12.54
CA ALA A 164 11.69 2.61 12.59
C ALA A 164 11.75 3.16 14.01
N TRP A 165 10.67 2.97 14.78
CA TRP A 165 10.66 3.35 16.19
C TRP A 165 11.69 2.57 17.02
N SER A 166 11.78 1.25 16.85
CA SER A 166 12.72 0.41 17.59
C SER A 166 14.17 0.81 17.30
N LEU A 167 14.49 1.06 16.03
CA LEU A 167 15.81 1.50 15.61
C LEU A 167 16.15 2.89 16.17
N PHE A 168 15.19 3.83 16.18
CA PHE A 168 15.40 5.14 16.79
C PHE A 168 15.75 5.02 18.29
N ARG A 169 15.05 4.15 19.03
CA ARG A 169 15.32 3.89 20.45
C ARG A 169 16.69 3.27 20.67
N GLU A 170 17.12 2.37 19.79
CA GLU A 170 18.47 1.78 19.84
C GLU A 170 19.56 2.84 19.63
N LEU A 171 19.39 3.72 18.65
CA LEU A 171 20.40 4.71 18.27
C LEU A 171 20.48 5.92 19.21
N HIS A 172 19.34 6.37 19.74
CA HIS A 172 19.26 7.61 20.54
C HIS A 172 19.00 7.36 22.03
N GLY A 173 18.72 6.12 22.42
CA GLY A 173 18.42 5.72 23.79
C GLY A 173 16.92 5.53 24.04
N ALA A 174 16.61 4.62 24.97
CA ALA A 174 15.24 4.16 25.24
C ALA A 174 14.24 5.28 25.63
N HIS A 175 14.74 6.39 26.18
CA HIS A 175 13.92 7.52 26.65
C HIS A 175 14.12 8.80 25.85
N ALA A 176 14.84 8.76 24.72
CA ALA A 176 14.98 9.93 23.87
C ALA A 176 13.61 10.49 23.44
N PRO A 177 13.39 11.81 23.46
CA PRO A 177 12.16 12.37 22.94
C PRO A 177 12.01 12.02 21.46
N LEU A 178 10.83 11.51 21.07
CA LEU A 178 10.54 11.25 19.66
C LEU A 178 10.39 12.60 18.93
N PRO A 179 11.05 12.77 17.78
CA PRO A 179 10.80 13.91 16.91
C PRO A 179 9.35 13.94 16.42
N ASP A 180 8.89 15.12 16.02
CA ASP A 180 7.51 15.37 15.57
C ASP A 180 7.14 14.62 14.28
N TYR A 181 8.10 14.15 13.50
CA TYR A 181 7.85 13.34 12.32
C TYR A 181 7.48 11.89 12.62
N PHE A 182 7.71 11.40 13.85
CA PHE A 182 7.18 10.12 14.30
C PHE A 182 5.71 10.28 14.67
N VAL A 183 4.82 9.72 13.84
CA VAL A 183 3.36 9.78 14.02
C VAL A 183 2.73 8.40 13.92
N GLU A 184 1.72 8.15 14.76
CA GLU A 184 0.89 6.96 14.66
C GLU A 184 -0.36 7.25 13.80
N ALA A 185 -1.06 6.20 13.38
CA ALA A 185 -2.16 6.30 12.41
C ALA A 185 -3.28 7.24 12.83
N TYR A 186 -3.59 7.31 14.13
CA TYR A 186 -4.62 8.17 14.69
C TYR A 186 -4.18 9.63 14.87
N ASP A 187 -2.90 9.92 14.69
CA ASP A 187 -2.34 11.27 14.77
C ASP A 187 -2.33 11.95 13.38
N VAL A 188 -2.74 11.22 12.34
CA VAL A 188 -2.81 11.69 10.96
C VAL A 188 -4.26 11.92 10.56
N ASP A 189 -4.58 13.16 10.17
CA ASP A 189 -5.90 13.55 9.70
C ASP A 189 -6.39 12.65 8.54
N PRO A 190 -7.67 12.19 8.54
CA PRO A 190 -8.23 11.34 7.50
C PRO A 190 -8.07 11.86 6.07
N LEU A 191 -8.26 13.16 5.84
CA LEU A 191 -8.11 13.75 4.51
C LEU A 191 -6.64 13.76 4.08
N THR A 192 -5.72 13.95 5.03
CA THR A 192 -4.28 13.86 4.78
C THR A 192 -3.86 12.44 4.36
N GLN A 193 -4.38 11.41 5.03
CA GLN A 193 -4.16 10.02 4.61
C GLN A 193 -4.67 9.75 3.19
N LEU A 194 -5.82 10.34 2.84
CA LEU A 194 -6.44 10.21 1.53
C LEU A 194 -5.65 10.93 0.41
N LYS A 195 -5.16 12.14 0.70
CA LYS A 195 -4.29 12.90 -0.22
C LYS A 195 -2.98 12.19 -0.48
N LEU A 196 -2.40 11.52 0.52
CA LEU A 196 -1.22 10.71 0.31
C LEU A 196 -1.54 9.52 -0.61
N GLN A 197 -2.65 8.81 -0.37
CA GLN A 197 -3.09 7.73 -1.26
C GLN A 197 -3.22 8.19 -2.72
N SER A 198 -3.74 9.41 -2.98
CA SER A 198 -3.90 9.92 -4.35
C SER A 198 -2.57 10.12 -5.07
N GLN A 199 -1.49 10.48 -4.35
CA GLN A 199 -0.17 10.62 -4.97
C GLN A 199 0.35 9.30 -5.54
N LEU A 200 0.14 8.19 -4.83
CA LEU A 200 0.55 6.88 -5.33
C LEU A 200 -0.43 6.29 -6.33
N GLN A 201 -1.73 6.61 -6.22
CA GLN A 201 -2.77 6.03 -7.07
C GLN A 201 -2.56 6.33 -8.56
N ALA A 202 -1.96 7.49 -8.88
CA ALA A 202 -1.57 7.88 -10.23
C ALA A 202 -0.59 6.89 -10.89
N HIS A 203 0.18 6.15 -10.09
CA HIS A 203 1.21 5.21 -10.55
C HIS A 203 0.83 3.74 -10.30
N VAL A 204 -0.42 3.47 -9.94
CA VAL A 204 -0.94 2.13 -9.65
C VAL A 204 -2.06 1.79 -10.64
N ASP A 205 -1.79 0.87 -11.57
CA ASP A 205 -2.73 0.47 -12.65
C ASP A 205 -3.96 -0.29 -12.14
N GLN A 206 -3.80 -1.08 -11.07
CA GLN A 206 -4.91 -1.69 -10.34
C GLN A 206 -5.38 -0.76 -9.22
N SER A 207 -5.42 -1.22 -7.98
CA SER A 207 -5.95 -0.48 -6.84
C SER A 207 -4.99 -0.52 -5.66
N ILE A 208 -5.20 0.42 -4.74
CA ILE A 208 -4.49 0.49 -3.46
C ILE A 208 -5.43 0.03 -2.36
N SER A 209 -4.99 -0.94 -1.56
CA SER A 209 -5.61 -1.23 -0.28
C SER A 209 -5.11 -0.23 0.76
N LYS A 210 -6.00 0.69 1.16
CA LYS A 210 -5.74 1.71 2.17
C LYS A 210 -6.96 1.83 3.08
N THR A 211 -6.72 1.85 4.38
CA THR A 211 -7.74 2.14 5.39
C THR A 211 -7.56 3.55 5.90
N ILE A 212 -8.56 4.40 5.74
CA ILE A 212 -8.57 5.74 6.34
C ILE A 212 -9.07 5.60 7.77
N ASN A 213 -8.17 5.80 8.73
CA ASN A 213 -8.48 5.67 10.16
C ASN A 213 -9.12 6.94 10.70
N PHE A 214 -10.27 6.80 11.37
CA PHE A 214 -11.01 7.88 12.00
C PHE A 214 -10.98 7.74 13.53
N PRO A 215 -10.97 8.87 14.26
CA PRO A 215 -11.17 8.85 15.70
C PRO A 215 -12.59 8.35 16.05
N ALA A 216 -12.74 7.76 17.23
CA ALA A 216 -14.00 7.14 17.65
C ALA A 216 -15.18 8.14 17.70
N ASN A 217 -14.88 9.40 18.01
CA ASN A 217 -15.85 10.50 18.07
C ASN A 217 -16.15 11.16 16.69
N ALA A 218 -15.57 10.66 15.58
CA ALA A 218 -15.85 11.20 14.25
C ALA A 218 -17.34 11.14 13.93
N SER A 219 -17.89 12.26 13.47
CA SER A 219 -19.29 12.41 13.10
C SER A 219 -19.62 11.64 11.81
N PHE A 220 -20.90 11.31 11.62
CA PHE A 220 -21.37 10.74 10.36
C PHE A 220 -21.04 11.62 9.15
N GLY A 221 -21.14 12.95 9.31
CA GLY A 221 -20.81 13.91 8.25
C GLY A 221 -19.35 13.77 7.79
N GLN A 222 -18.40 13.77 8.74
CA GLN A 222 -16.98 13.58 8.44
C GLN A 222 -16.71 12.24 7.75
N CYS A 223 -17.35 11.16 8.22
CA CYS A 223 -17.22 9.84 7.60
C CYS A 223 -17.83 9.79 6.19
N ARG A 224 -18.96 10.45 5.93
CA ARG A 224 -19.55 10.55 4.59
C ARG A 224 -18.64 11.34 3.64
N ASP A 225 -18.11 12.46 4.13
CA ASP A 225 -17.38 13.41 3.30
C ASP A 225 -16.06 12.82 2.77
N VAL A 226 -15.46 11.84 3.47
CA VAL A 226 -14.25 11.14 2.97
C VAL A 226 -14.49 10.42 1.65
N PHE A 227 -15.68 9.84 1.44
CA PHE A 227 -16.02 9.15 0.20
C PHE A 227 -16.21 10.15 -0.95
N VAL A 228 -16.82 11.31 -0.65
CA VAL A 228 -16.97 12.41 -1.63
C VAL A 228 -15.60 12.94 -2.04
N GLN A 229 -14.70 13.11 -1.07
CA GLN A 229 -13.34 13.56 -1.34
C GLN A 229 -12.53 12.51 -2.12
N ALA A 230 -12.70 11.22 -1.80
CA ALA A 230 -12.04 10.14 -2.53
C ALA A 230 -12.45 10.11 -4.00
N TYR A 231 -13.75 10.27 -4.26
CA TYR A 231 -14.29 10.39 -5.61
C TYR A 231 -13.72 11.60 -6.36
N ARG A 232 -13.68 12.77 -5.72
CA ARG A 232 -13.10 14.00 -6.31
C ARG A 232 -11.61 13.88 -6.62
N LEU A 233 -10.88 13.10 -5.82
CA LEU A 233 -9.47 12.80 -6.04
C LEU A 233 -9.23 11.70 -7.09
N GLY A 234 -10.28 11.16 -7.72
CA GLY A 234 -10.16 10.12 -8.73
C GLY A 234 -9.66 8.78 -8.19
N LEU A 235 -9.84 8.52 -6.88
CA LEU A 235 -9.39 7.27 -6.27
C LEU A 235 -10.26 6.09 -6.74
N LYS A 236 -9.61 4.96 -7.00
CA LYS A 236 -10.26 3.73 -7.47
C LYS A 236 -10.99 2.97 -6.35
N GLY A 237 -10.76 3.35 -5.10
CA GLY A 237 -11.41 2.78 -3.93
C GLY A 237 -11.08 3.57 -2.66
N CYS A 238 -11.95 3.44 -1.66
CA CYS A 238 -11.78 4.07 -0.35
C CYS A 238 -12.40 3.17 0.72
N THR A 239 -11.60 2.79 1.71
CA THR A 239 -12.05 2.06 2.90
C THR A 239 -11.83 2.96 4.11
N MET A 240 -12.83 3.07 4.98
CA MET A 240 -12.69 3.76 6.26
C MET A 240 -12.77 2.76 7.42
N PHE A 241 -12.04 3.05 8.48
CA PHE A 241 -12.20 2.39 9.77
C PHE A 241 -12.39 3.45 10.84
N ARG A 242 -13.50 3.36 11.58
CA ARG A 242 -13.76 4.19 12.75
C ARG A 242 -13.79 3.27 13.97
N ALA A 243 -12.84 3.44 14.87
CA ALA A 243 -12.74 2.60 16.06
C ALA A 243 -14.04 2.66 16.86
N ASN A 244 -14.60 1.50 17.19
CA ASN A 244 -15.75 1.40 18.10
C ASN A 244 -15.60 0.17 19.01
N PRO A 245 -16.31 0.13 20.16
CA PRO A 245 -16.19 -0.96 21.13
C PRO A 245 -16.63 -2.34 20.62
N ALA A 246 -17.43 -2.40 19.55
CA ALA A 246 -17.98 -3.64 18.99
C ALA A 246 -17.09 -4.25 17.90
N THR A 247 -16.27 -3.45 17.22
CA THR A 247 -15.33 -3.90 16.20
C THR A 247 -14.03 -4.32 16.87
N GLY A 248 -13.83 -5.63 17.08
CA GLY A 248 -12.56 -6.16 17.58
C GLY A 248 -11.38 -5.72 16.70
N ALA A 249 -10.27 -5.34 17.32
CA ALA A 249 -9.06 -4.94 16.63
C ALA A 249 -8.02 -6.08 16.62
N VAL A 250 -7.36 -6.29 15.47
CA VAL A 250 -6.26 -7.26 15.31
C VAL A 250 -4.99 -6.75 16.00
N LEU A 251 -4.81 -5.43 16.00
CA LEU A 251 -3.75 -4.71 16.70
C LEU A 251 -4.40 -3.81 17.75
N SER A 252 -3.89 -3.86 18.98
CA SER A 252 -4.26 -2.94 20.05
C SER A 252 -3.02 -2.14 20.44
N PRO A 253 -3.07 -0.80 20.49
CA PRO A 253 -1.97 -0.01 21.05
C PRO A 253 -1.64 -0.48 22.46
N ALA A 254 -0.35 -0.55 22.80
CA ALA A 254 0.07 -0.86 24.16
C ALA A 254 -0.20 0.35 25.08
N GLY A 255 -1.15 0.20 26.01
CA GLY A 255 -1.55 1.24 26.96
C GLY A 255 -2.82 2.01 26.58
N LYS A 256 -3.57 2.49 27.59
CA LYS A 256 -4.73 3.36 27.38
C LYS A 256 -4.25 4.70 26.82
N ARG A 257 -4.47 4.96 25.52
CA ARG A 257 -4.53 6.36 25.05
C ARG A 257 -5.60 7.05 25.90
N ALA A 258 -5.22 8.10 26.62
CA ALA A 258 -6.17 8.92 27.36
C ALA A 258 -7.26 9.35 26.36
N ALA A 259 -8.50 8.97 26.65
CA ALA A 259 -9.64 9.37 25.84
C ALA A 259 -9.66 10.91 25.75
N ASP A 260 -9.76 11.42 24.53
CA ASP A 260 -10.29 12.73 24.18
C ASP A 260 -9.76 13.92 25.01
N SER A 261 -8.59 14.45 24.64
CA SER A 261 -8.40 15.90 24.71
C SER A 261 -8.82 16.49 23.37
N ALA A 262 -10.06 16.97 23.30
CA ALA A 262 -10.52 17.81 22.21
C ALA A 262 -9.48 18.93 21.97
N CYS A 263 -8.97 19.05 20.74
CA CYS A 263 -8.34 20.31 20.34
C CYS A 263 -9.44 21.37 20.25
N PRO A 264 -9.19 22.59 20.74
CA PRO A 264 -10.14 23.70 20.76
C PRO A 264 -10.57 24.16 19.35
#